data_AF-A0A1I7GP87-F1
#
_entry.id   AF-A0A1I7GP87-F1
#
_cell.length_a   1.000
_cell.length_b   1.000
_cell.length_c   1.000
_cell.angle_alpha   90.00
_cell.angle_beta   90.00
_cell.angle_gamma   90.00
#
_symmetry.space_group_name_H-M   'P 1'
#
loop_
_entity.id
_entity.type
_entity.pdbx_description
1 polymer ?
#
loop_
_entity_poly.entity_id
_entity_poly.type
_entity_poly.pdbx_seq_one_letter_code
_entity_poly.pdbx_strand_id
1 'polypeptide(L)'
;MSIDISQIVITVAVVCIILWRISYGSNVGLVAEAAGLIAVLATFASVYFIMGITENVLDKSFGGIIPKIGYLIVAFVVYRVMTAIGENLRKMKEIPVLGSFDRILGAVLGLIEAIAILYLIEYITDIKLLTTLQAAWGEVFGSFKDQFLKSFIK
;
A
#
# COMPACT_ATOMS: atom_id res chain seq x y z
N MET A 1 -5.15 17.23 -26.53
CA MET A 1 -3.75 16.85 -26.28
C MET A 1 -3.57 15.48 -26.91
N SER A 2 -2.58 15.26 -27.79
CA SER A 2 -2.36 13.93 -28.35
C SER A 2 -1.93 13.01 -27.21
N ILE A 3 -2.75 12.01 -26.88
CA ILE A 3 -2.40 11.04 -25.84
C ILE A 3 -1.16 10.30 -26.34
N ASP A 4 -0.04 10.56 -25.68
CA ASP A 4 1.23 9.96 -26.05
C ASP A 4 1.19 8.47 -25.66
N ILE A 5 1.79 7.59 -26.49
CA ILE A 5 1.73 6.14 -26.25
C ILE A 5 2.32 5.81 -24.86
N SER A 6 3.33 6.56 -24.45
CA SER A 6 3.93 6.50 -23.12
C SER A 6 2.92 6.75 -21.99
N GLN A 7 2.05 7.75 -22.11
CA GLN A 7 1.03 8.09 -21.11
C GLN A 7 -0.04 7.00 -20.99
N ILE A 8 -0.44 6.39 -22.12
CA ILE A 8 -1.39 5.27 -22.12
C ILE A 8 -0.79 4.09 -21.36
N VAL A 9 0.45 3.71 -21.69
CA VAL A 9 1.13 2.56 -21.06
C VAL A 9 1.27 2.77 -19.56
N ILE A 10 1.69 3.97 -19.13
CA ILE A 10 1.81 4.31 -17.70
C ILE A 10 0.45 4.21 -17.01
N THR A 11 -0.60 4.79 -17.60
CA THR A 11 -1.95 4.75 -17.01
C THR A 11 -2.46 3.33 -16.84
N VAL A 12 -2.30 2.48 -17.86
CA VAL A 12 -2.70 1.07 -17.80
C VAL A 12 -1.91 0.33 -16.71
N ALA A 13 -0.59 0.55 -16.62
CA ALA A 13 0.23 -0.06 -15.58
C ALA A 13 -0.21 0.34 -14.17
N VAL A 14 -0.49 1.63 -13.94
CA VAL A 14 -0.97 2.16 -12.67
C VAL A 14 -2.34 1.55 -12.29
N VAL A 15 -3.28 1.48 -13.23
CA VAL A 15 -4.59 0.85 -13.00
C VAL A 15 -4.42 -0.64 -12.67
N CYS A 16 -3.55 -1.37 -13.37
CA CYS A 16 -3.26 -2.76 -13.06
C CYS A 16 -2.70 -2.94 -11.64
N ILE A 17 -1.79 -2.07 -11.20
CA ILE A 17 -1.24 -2.11 -9.83
C ILE A 17 -2.34 -1.87 -8.79
N ILE A 18 -3.19 -0.85 -9.00
CA ILE A 18 -4.30 -0.54 -8.10
C ILE A 18 -5.27 -1.72 -8.02
N LEU A 19 -5.73 -2.23 -9.16
CA LEU A 19 -6.65 -3.36 -9.20
C LEU A 19 -6.04 -4.62 -8.57
N TRP A 20 -4.75 -4.86 -8.81
CA TRP A 20 -4.06 -5.98 -8.20
C TRP A 20 -4.03 -5.86 -6.67
N ARG A 21 -3.68 -4.70 -6.11
CA ARG A 21 -3.67 -4.51 -4.65
C ARG A 21 -5.07 -4.53 -4.03
N ILE A 22 -6.07 -3.96 -4.68
CA ILE A 22 -7.48 -4.06 -4.24
C ILE A 22 -7.93 -5.52 -4.22
N SER A 23 -7.67 -6.26 -5.31
CA SER A 23 -8.02 -7.68 -5.42
C SER A 23 -7.30 -8.51 -4.36
N TYR A 24 -6.01 -8.24 -4.13
CA TYR A 24 -5.24 -8.89 -3.09
C TYR A 24 -5.83 -8.60 -1.70
N GLY A 25 -6.07 -7.32 -1.37
CA GLY A 25 -6.65 -6.92 -0.08
C GLY A 25 -8.05 -7.48 0.16
N SER A 26 -8.90 -7.55 -0.87
CA SER A 26 -10.21 -8.22 -0.79
C SER A 26 -10.06 -9.71 -0.49
N ASN A 27 -9.16 -10.39 -1.21
CA ASN A 27 -8.95 -11.82 -1.02
C ASN A 27 -8.32 -12.17 0.33
N VAL A 28 -7.49 -11.29 0.88
CA VAL A 28 -6.77 -11.50 2.14
C VAL A 28 -7.60 -11.07 3.36
N GLY A 29 -8.40 -10.01 3.26
CA GLY A 29 -9.20 -9.46 4.36
C GLY A 29 -8.54 -8.27 5.06
N LEU A 30 -9.33 -7.49 5.81
CA LEU A 30 -8.89 -6.27 6.49
C LEU A 30 -7.78 -6.57 7.50
N VAL A 31 -7.99 -7.54 8.39
CA VAL A 31 -7.08 -7.71 9.53
C VAL A 31 -5.72 -8.24 9.10
N ALA A 32 -5.70 -9.09 8.07
CA ALA A 32 -4.46 -9.59 7.51
C ALA A 32 -3.71 -8.49 6.73
N GLU A 33 -4.41 -7.59 6.02
CA GLU A 33 -3.74 -6.40 5.44
C GLU A 33 -3.25 -5.43 6.51
N ALA A 34 -4.03 -5.16 7.56
CA ALA A 34 -3.60 -4.31 8.67
C ALA A 34 -2.36 -4.88 9.39
N ALA A 35 -2.30 -6.20 9.56
CA ALA A 35 -1.11 -6.88 10.08
C ALA A 35 0.10 -6.72 9.15
N GLY A 36 -0.11 -6.80 7.83
CA GLY A 36 0.92 -6.52 6.82
C GLY A 36 1.43 -5.09 6.90
N LEU A 37 0.55 -4.10 7.02
CA LEU A 37 0.91 -2.70 7.17
C LEU A 37 1.77 -2.46 8.42
N ILE A 38 1.40 -3.08 9.53
CA ILE A 38 2.15 -2.98 10.79
C ILE A 38 3.50 -3.70 10.68
N ALA A 39 3.57 -4.80 9.94
CA ALA A 39 4.83 -5.46 9.62
C ALA A 39 5.76 -4.53 8.81
N VAL A 40 5.25 -3.79 7.83
CA VAL A 40 6.03 -2.80 7.08
C VAL A 40 6.56 -1.69 8.00
N LEU A 41 5.73 -1.17 8.92
CA LEU A 41 6.18 -0.19 9.91
C LEU A 41 7.27 -0.75 10.83
N ALA A 42 7.14 -2.00 11.27
CA ALA A 42 8.16 -2.67 12.06
C ALA A 42 9.48 -2.85 11.28
N THR A 43 9.41 -3.15 9.98
CA THR A 43 10.59 -3.19 9.10
C THR A 43 11.25 -1.83 8.99
N PHE A 44 10.47 -0.76 8.77
CA PHE A 44 11.00 0.60 8.71
C PHE A 44 11.70 1.01 10.02
N ALA A 45 11.05 0.77 11.16
CA ALA A 45 11.65 1.01 12.47
C ALA A 45 12.95 0.22 12.66
N SER A 46 13.00 -1.02 12.18
CA SER A 46 14.21 -1.85 12.25
C SER A 46 15.36 -1.25 11.45
N VAL A 47 15.11 -0.81 10.21
CA VAL A 47 16.12 -0.15 9.38
C VAL A 47 16.64 1.13 10.05
N TYR A 48 15.75 1.95 10.62
CA TYR A 48 16.11 3.18 11.33
C TYR A 48 17.04 2.91 12.52
N PHE A 49 16.74 1.92 13.36
CA PHE A 49 17.60 1.57 14.49
C PHE A 49 18.95 1.00 14.05
N ILE A 50 18.98 0.21 12.96
CA ILE A 50 20.22 -0.30 12.39
C ILE A 50 21.11 0.85 11.92
N MET A 51 20.57 1.81 11.16
CA MET A 51 21.32 3.01 10.73
C MET A 51 21.90 3.76 11.93
N GLY A 52 21.08 3.95 12.98
CA GLY A 52 21.55 4.59 14.20
C GLY A 52 22.62 3.79 14.96
N ILE A 53 22.63 2.46 14.86
CA ILE A 53 23.73 1.64 15.42
C ILE A 53 25.00 1.87 14.60
N THR A 54 24.89 1.90 13.27
CA THR A 54 26.03 2.17 12.38
C THR A 54 26.68 3.52 12.70
N GLU A 55 25.89 4.59 12.87
CA GLU A 55 26.37 5.91 13.30
C GLU A 55 27.11 5.84 14.65
N ASN A 56 26.50 5.22 15.66
CA ASN A 56 27.11 5.07 16.98
C ASN A 56 28.45 4.32 16.96
N VAL A 57 28.59 3.32 16.07
CA VAL A 57 29.85 2.57 15.89
C VAL A 57 30.91 3.44 15.24
N LEU A 58 30.54 4.24 14.23
CA LEU A 58 31.45 5.18 13.57
C LEU A 58 31.96 6.25 14.53
N ASP A 59 31.09 6.75 15.40
CA ASP A 59 31.41 7.78 16.41
C ASP A 59 32.07 7.22 17.69
N LYS A 60 32.36 5.90 17.73
CA LYS A 60 32.88 5.18 18.92
C LYS A 60 32.03 5.37 20.18
N SER A 61 30.74 5.67 20.02
CA SER A 61 29.76 5.87 21.09
C SER A 61 29.00 4.58 21.37
N PHE A 62 29.62 3.68 22.14
CA PHE A 62 29.05 2.35 22.39
C PHE A 62 27.84 2.35 23.34
N GLY A 63 27.68 3.39 24.17
CA GLY A 63 26.57 3.49 25.13
C GLY A 63 25.18 3.53 24.47
N GLY A 64 25.09 4.09 23.27
CA GLY A 64 23.83 4.20 22.53
C GLY A 64 23.43 2.93 21.76
N ILE A 65 24.29 1.91 21.68
CA ILE A 65 24.04 0.70 20.89
C ILE A 65 23.11 -0.27 21.62
N ILE A 66 23.35 -0.48 22.92
CA ILE A 66 22.58 -1.41 23.76
C ILE A 66 21.06 -1.13 23.71
N PRO A 67 20.57 0.11 23.92
CA PRO A 67 19.13 0.38 23.83
C PRO A 67 18.58 0.19 22.41
N LYS A 68 19.34 0.52 21.35
CA LYS A 68 18.91 0.32 19.95
C LYS A 68 18.74 -1.17 19.61
N ILE A 69 19.61 -2.04 20.13
CA ILE A 69 19.44 -3.49 20.03
C ILE A 69 18.17 -3.94 20.77
N GLY A 70 17.90 -3.40 21.96
CA GLY A 70 16.66 -3.67 22.69
C GLY A 70 15.41 -3.32 21.88
N TYR A 71 15.38 -2.15 21.22
CA TYR A 71 14.27 -1.75 20.35
C TYR A 71 14.10 -2.67 19.14
N LEU A 72 15.20 -3.17 18.55
CA LEU A 72 15.14 -4.14 17.45
C LEU A 72 14.47 -5.45 17.88
N ILE A 73 14.77 -5.95 19.08
CA ILE A 73 14.12 -7.16 19.61
C ILE A 73 12.62 -6.93 19.75
N VAL A 74 12.21 -5.78 20.30
CA VAL A 74 10.78 -5.43 20.44
C VAL A 74 10.11 -5.33 19.07
N ALA A 75 10.73 -4.64 18.10
CA ALA A 75 10.20 -4.52 16.74
C ALA A 75 10.02 -5.89 16.07
N PHE A 76 10.98 -6.81 16.26
CA PHE A 76 10.88 -8.18 15.76
C PHE A 76 9.73 -8.97 16.42
N VAL A 77 9.55 -8.82 17.73
CA VAL A 77 8.44 -9.48 18.46
C VAL A 77 7.10 -8.95 17.96
N VAL A 78 6.95 -7.63 17.80
CA VAL A 78 5.74 -7.02 17.23
C VAL A 78 5.48 -7.56 15.83
N TYR A 79 6.48 -7.53 14.94
CA TYR A 79 6.38 -8.09 13.59
C TYR A 79 5.87 -9.54 13.61
N ARG A 80 6.45 -10.40 14.46
CA ARG A 80 6.12 -11.82 14.52
C ARG A 80 4.71 -12.07 15.05
N VAL A 81 4.30 -11.34 16.08
CA VAL A 81 2.95 -11.44 16.65
C VAL A 81 1.91 -11.00 15.62
N MET A 82 2.13 -9.86 14.96
CA MET A 82 1.17 -9.33 13.98
C MET A 82 1.05 -10.23 12.76
N THR A 83 2.16 -10.73 12.25
CA THR A 83 2.16 -11.71 11.15
C THR A 83 1.40 -12.97 11.52
N ALA A 84 1.63 -13.52 12.72
CA ALA A 84 0.92 -14.71 13.20
C ALA A 84 -0.59 -14.47 13.39
N ILE A 85 -0.99 -13.29 13.87
CA ILE A 85 -2.41 -12.91 13.97
C ILE A 85 -3.03 -12.85 12.57
N GLY A 86 -2.37 -12.17 11.63
CA GLY A 86 -2.84 -12.07 10.23
C GLY A 86 -3.02 -13.43 9.58
N GLU A 87 -2.06 -14.34 9.76
CA GLU A 87 -2.13 -15.70 9.20
C GLU A 87 -3.27 -16.54 9.79
N ASN A 88 -3.48 -16.47 11.10
CA ASN A 88 -4.53 -17.23 11.77
C ASN A 88 -5.93 -16.69 11.45
N LEU A 89 -6.08 -15.37 11.34
CA LEU A 89 -7.35 -14.75 10.96
C LEU A 89 -7.72 -15.04 9.50
N ARG A 90 -6.73 -15.19 8.62
CA ARG A 90 -6.95 -15.62 7.24
C ARG A 90 -7.66 -16.98 7.16
N LYS A 91 -7.50 -17.84 8.16
CA LYS A 91 -8.16 -19.16 8.26
C LYS A 91 -9.59 -19.06 8.82
N MET A 92 -9.95 -17.99 9.53
CA MET A 92 -11.28 -17.80 10.11
C MET A 92 -12.31 -17.18 9.15
N LYS A 93 -11.96 -16.98 7.88
CA LYS A 93 -12.80 -16.35 6.83
C LYS A 93 -14.03 -17.17 6.42
N GLU A 94 -14.27 -18.32 7.04
CA GLU A 94 -15.38 -19.23 6.70
C GLU A 94 -16.76 -18.73 7.14
N ILE A 95 -16.87 -17.63 7.91
CA ILE A 95 -18.16 -17.05 8.31
C ILE A 95 -18.68 -16.09 7.23
N PRO A 96 -19.76 -16.40 6.50
CA PRO A 96 -20.14 -15.71 5.25
C PRO A 96 -20.51 -14.22 5.40
N VAL A 97 -21.11 -13.83 6.54
CA VAL A 97 -21.51 -12.43 6.79
C VAL A 97 -20.30 -11.55 7.16
N LEU A 98 -19.44 -12.04 8.06
CA LEU A 98 -18.19 -11.35 8.43
C LEU A 98 -17.17 -11.35 7.28
N GLY A 99 -17.09 -12.43 6.51
CA GLY A 99 -16.17 -12.55 5.38
C GLY A 99 -16.46 -11.55 4.25
N SER A 100 -17.72 -11.14 4.06
CA SER A 100 -18.08 -10.14 3.04
C SER A 100 -17.71 -8.72 3.46
N PHE A 101 -17.92 -8.36 4.74
CA PHE A 101 -17.52 -7.07 5.28
C PHE A 101 -15.99 -6.93 5.36
N ASP A 102 -15.30 -7.99 5.80
CA ASP A 102 -13.85 -8.08 5.86
C ASP A 102 -13.20 -7.97 4.47
N ARG A 103 -13.83 -8.53 3.42
CA ARG A 103 -13.42 -8.36 2.02
C ARG A 103 -13.48 -6.92 1.55
N ILE A 104 -14.59 -6.21 1.83
CA ILE A 104 -14.74 -4.81 1.41
C ILE A 104 -13.71 -3.94 2.12
N LEU A 105 -13.55 -4.13 3.42
CA LEU A 105 -12.57 -3.37 4.19
C LEU A 105 -11.12 -3.69 3.79
N GLY A 106 -10.82 -4.95 3.48
CA GLY A 106 -9.53 -5.34 2.90
C GLY A 106 -9.28 -4.72 1.53
N ALA A 107 -10.31 -4.59 0.70
CA ALA A 107 -10.23 -3.88 -0.59
C ALA A 107 -9.91 -2.39 -0.41
N VAL A 108 -10.51 -1.74 0.60
CA VAL A 108 -10.25 -0.33 0.94
C VAL A 108 -8.82 -0.15 1.44
N LEU A 109 -8.33 -1.02 2.33
CA LEU A 109 -6.93 -0.99 2.76
C LEU A 109 -5.96 -1.23 1.60
N GLY A 110 -6.24 -2.21 0.75
CA GLY A 110 -5.42 -2.48 -0.45
C GLY A 110 -5.37 -1.29 -1.40
N LEU A 111 -6.46 -0.51 -1.54
CA LEU A 111 -6.45 0.74 -2.29
C LEU A 111 -5.55 1.79 -1.63
N ILE A 112 -5.65 1.98 -0.31
CA ILE A 112 -4.82 2.94 0.43
C ILE A 112 -3.33 2.59 0.26
N GLU A 113 -2.96 1.32 0.35
CA GLU A 113 -1.60 0.87 0.14
C GLU A 113 -1.14 1.04 -1.31
N ALA A 114 -2.01 0.79 -2.29
CA ALA A 114 -1.68 1.04 -3.70
C ALA A 114 -1.33 2.52 -3.92
N ILE A 115 -2.12 3.44 -3.36
CA ILE A 115 -1.86 4.88 -3.43
C ILE A 115 -0.55 5.22 -2.73
N ALA A 116 -0.29 4.66 -1.55
CA ALA A 116 0.96 4.87 -0.82
C ALA A 116 2.18 4.39 -1.61
N ILE A 117 2.10 3.22 -2.25
CA ILE A 117 3.15 2.68 -3.13
C ILE A 117 3.36 3.61 -4.33
N LEU A 118 2.30 4.03 -5.01
CA LEU A 118 2.38 4.94 -6.16
C LEU A 118 3.01 6.28 -5.78
N TYR A 119 2.61 6.83 -4.63
CA TYR A 119 3.20 8.06 -4.09
C TYR A 119 4.69 7.90 -3.79
N LEU A 120 5.09 6.78 -3.18
CA LEU A 120 6.48 6.48 -2.90
C LEU A 120 7.31 6.34 -4.19
N ILE A 121 6.77 5.68 -5.22
CA ILE A 121 7.43 5.53 -6.52
C ILE A 121 7.58 6.90 -7.20
N GLU A 122 6.53 7.71 -7.22
CA GLU A 122 6.57 9.08 -7.75
C GLU A 122 7.61 9.93 -7.02
N TYR A 123 7.70 9.82 -5.69
CA TYR A 123 8.70 10.51 -4.88
C TYR A 123 10.15 10.09 -5.20
N ILE A 124 10.39 8.80 -5.46
CA ILE A 124 11.75 8.29 -5.73
C ILE A 124 12.17 8.52 -7.19
N THR A 125 11.24 8.41 -8.13
CA THR A 125 11.53 8.40 -9.57
C THR A 125 11.27 9.74 -10.26
N ASP A 126 10.59 10.67 -9.58
CA ASP A 126 10.07 11.93 -10.14
C ASP A 126 9.10 11.74 -11.32
N ILE A 127 8.63 10.50 -11.52
CA ILE A 127 7.64 10.16 -12.55
C ILE A 127 6.26 10.50 -12.00
N LYS A 128 5.56 11.39 -12.71
CA LYS A 128 4.21 11.88 -12.41
C LYS A 128 3.13 10.82 -12.63
N LEU A 129 3.03 9.84 -11.74
CA LEU A 129 2.10 8.71 -11.86
C LEU A 129 0.66 9.11 -11.47
N LEU A 130 0.48 9.73 -10.30
CA LEU A 130 -0.84 10.05 -9.77
C LEU A 130 -1.55 11.13 -10.60
N THR A 131 -0.79 12.13 -11.06
CA THR A 131 -1.33 13.20 -11.91
C THR A 131 -1.71 12.70 -13.30
N THR A 132 -0.95 11.76 -13.87
CA THR A 132 -1.30 11.09 -15.13
C THR A 132 -2.58 10.28 -14.98
N LEU A 133 -2.73 9.53 -13.87
CA LEU A 133 -3.96 8.80 -13.56
C LEU A 133 -5.16 9.75 -13.40
N GLN A 134 -4.99 10.87 -12.69
CA GLN A 134 -6.06 11.85 -12.48
C GLN A 134 -6.49 12.52 -13.79
N ALA A 135 -5.54 12.87 -14.65
CA ALA A 135 -5.82 13.45 -15.97
C ALA A 135 -6.60 12.45 -16.84
N ALA A 136 -6.15 11.19 -16.91
CA ALA A 136 -6.83 10.14 -17.64
C ALA A 136 -8.25 9.87 -17.10
N TRP A 137 -8.41 9.87 -15.78
CA TRP A 137 -9.72 9.72 -15.15
C TRP A 137 -10.67 10.87 -15.50
N GLY A 138 -10.18 12.11 -15.51
CA GLY A 138 -10.96 13.29 -15.90
C GLY A 138 -11.46 13.21 -17.35
N GLU A 139 -10.61 12.77 -18.28
CA GLU A 139 -10.98 12.60 -19.70
C GLU A 139 -12.00 11.48 -19.91
N VAL A 140 -11.80 10.32 -19.26
CA VAL A 140 -12.73 9.18 -19.36
C VAL A 140 -14.08 9.52 -18.73
N PHE A 141 -14.09 10.13 -17.55
CA PHE A 141 -15.33 10.48 -16.85
C PHE A 141 -16.10 11.59 -17.58
N GLY A 142 -15.38 12.59 -18.14
CA GLY A 142 -15.97 13.62 -19.00
C GLY A 142 -16.62 13.01 -20.24
N SER A 143 -15.91 12.12 -20.94
CA SER A 143 -16.44 11.42 -22.12
C SER A 143 -17.66 10.54 -21.80
N PHE A 144 -17.64 9.85 -20.66
CA PHE A 144 -18.76 9.03 -20.22
C PHE A 144 -19.98 9.90 -19.86
N LYS A 145 -19.78 11.01 -19.15
CA LYS A 145 -20.84 11.96 -18.81
C LYS A 145 -21.50 12.55 -20.06
N ASP A 146 -20.70 12.92 -21.07
CA ASP A 146 -21.21 13.48 -22.32
C ASP A 146 -21.97 12.44 -23.16
N GLN A 147 -21.50 11.19 -23.21
CA GLN A 147 -22.24 10.10 -23.87
C GLN A 147 -23.54 9.74 -23.13
N PHE A 148 -23.50 9.68 -21.80
CA PHE A 148 -24.67 9.38 -20.97
C PHE A 148 -25.74 10.47 -21.08
N LEU A 149 -25.35 11.75 -21.04
CA LEU A 149 -26.26 12.88 -21.25
C LEU A 149 -26.87 12.89 -22.65
N LYS A 150 -26.07 12.59 -23.69
CA LYS A 150 -26.59 12.45 -25.06
C LYS A 150 -27.58 11.30 -25.23
N SER A 151 -27.45 10.23 -24.44
CA SER A 151 -28.41 9.12 -24.45
C SER A 151 -29.71 9.42 -23.71
N PHE A 152 -29.74 10.42 -22.83
CA PHE A 152 -30.93 10.80 -22.04
C PHE A 152 -31.72 11.97 -22.67
N ILE A 153 -31.09 12.76 -23.55
CA ILE A 153 -31.71 13.88 -24.28
C ILE A 153 -32.12 13.41 -25.70
N LYS A 154 -32.73 12.24 -25.80
CA LYS A 154 -33.35 11.74 -27.03
C LYS A 154 -34.71 11.13 -26.68
#